data_AF-A0A3M0A7M7-F1
#
_entry.id   AF-A0A3M0A7M7-F1
#
_cell.length_a   1.000
_cell.length_b   1.000
_cell.length_c   1.000
_cell.angle_alpha   90.00
_cell.angle_beta   90.00
_cell.angle_gamma   90.00
#
_symmetry.space_group_name_H-M   'P 1'
#
loop_
_entity.id
_entity.type
_entity.pdbx_description
1 polymer ?
#
loop_
_entity_poly.entity_id
_entity_poly.type
_entity_poly.pdbx_seq_one_letter_code
_entity_poly.pdbx_strand_id
1 'polypeptide(L)'
;MDKIEKEHILDAIKEIEANPKIRKGRASSTYDLIYKGKDYPPKLVISIANRYATGKELHADEFSGGPNKPAFDLLTKEGFTIVEKSESYNFSIIKEYISKLKSGEVADAKSIKSLIETNNFKSNLEILDEIFFKNKLKEINSRNYKDIIACIRKLHKIKSGNTMILIYGVLLKHI
;
A
#
# COMPACT_ATOMS: atom_id res chain seq x y z
N MET A 1 -21.52 -8.07 -16.53
CA MET A 1 -20.96 -7.88 -15.16
C MET A 1 -22.04 -7.98 -14.08
N ASP A 2 -23.32 -7.98 -14.44
CA ASP A 2 -24.46 -7.84 -13.51
C ASP A 2 -24.72 -9.04 -12.58
N LYS A 3 -24.02 -10.16 -12.83
CA LYS A 3 -24.07 -11.39 -12.01
C LYS A 3 -22.92 -11.49 -11.01
N ILE A 4 -21.99 -10.53 -11.03
CA ILE A 4 -20.85 -10.52 -10.12
C ILE A 4 -21.32 -10.05 -8.75
N GLU A 5 -20.92 -10.78 -7.72
CA GLU A 5 -21.23 -10.54 -6.32
C GLU A 5 -19.92 -10.58 -5.53
N LYS A 6 -19.95 -10.11 -4.28
CA LYS A 6 -18.79 -10.05 -3.39
C LYS A 6 -17.98 -11.35 -3.34
N GLU A 7 -18.64 -12.51 -3.28
CA GLU A 7 -18.02 -13.83 -3.18
C GLU A 7 -17.15 -14.13 -4.42
N HIS A 8 -17.66 -13.81 -5.61
CA HIS A 8 -16.93 -13.96 -6.87
C HIS A 8 -15.68 -13.07 -6.92
N ILE A 9 -15.76 -11.86 -6.35
CA ILE A 9 -14.61 -10.94 -6.23
C ILE A 9 -13.57 -11.51 -5.26
N LEU A 10 -14.00 -12.09 -4.14
CA LEU A 10 -13.11 -12.73 -3.17
C LEU A 10 -12.40 -13.95 -3.77
N ASP A 11 -13.10 -14.77 -4.55
CA ASP A 11 -12.50 -15.93 -5.21
C ASP A 11 -11.52 -15.50 -6.31
N ALA A 12 -11.82 -14.45 -7.07
CA ALA A 12 -10.87 -13.83 -7.99
C ALA A 12 -9.59 -13.35 -7.29
N ILE A 13 -9.72 -12.70 -6.12
CA ILE A 13 -8.57 -12.26 -5.32
C ILE A 13 -7.74 -13.47 -4.86
N LYS A 14 -8.37 -14.52 -4.32
CA LYS A 14 -7.66 -15.75 -3.90
C LYS A 14 -6.89 -16.39 -5.05
N GLU A 15 -7.48 -16.44 -6.25
CA GLU A 15 -6.82 -17.00 -7.43
C GLU A 15 -5.58 -16.17 -7.81
N ILE A 16 -5.71 -14.84 -7.83
CA ILE A 16 -4.59 -13.93 -8.12
C ILE A 16 -3.48 -14.09 -7.06
N GLU A 17 -3.82 -14.28 -5.79
CA GLU A 17 -2.85 -14.55 -4.73
C GLU A 17 -2.14 -15.89 -4.91
N ALA A 18 -2.89 -16.96 -5.24
CA ALA A 18 -2.34 -18.30 -5.43
C ALA A 18 -1.49 -18.42 -6.69
N ASN A 19 -1.76 -17.61 -7.72
CA ASN A 19 -1.04 -17.62 -8.99
C ASN A 19 -0.59 -16.21 -9.43
N PRO A 20 0.52 -15.70 -8.88
CA PRO A 20 1.04 -14.38 -9.21
C PRO A 20 1.34 -14.16 -10.71
N LYS A 21 1.58 -15.23 -11.48
CA LYS A 21 1.88 -15.14 -12.93
C LYS A 21 0.72 -14.54 -13.73
N ILE A 22 -0.52 -14.66 -13.24
CA ILE A 22 -1.72 -14.10 -13.87
C ILE A 22 -1.65 -12.56 -13.98
N ARG A 23 -0.87 -11.90 -13.12
CA ARG A 23 -0.68 -10.44 -13.17
C ARG A 23 0.18 -9.97 -14.35
N LYS A 24 0.97 -10.85 -14.98
CA LYS A 24 1.91 -10.46 -16.03
C LYS A 24 1.14 -9.87 -17.23
N GLY A 25 1.44 -8.62 -17.58
CA GLY A 25 0.76 -7.88 -18.65
C GLY A 25 -0.66 -7.38 -18.30
N ARG A 26 -1.11 -7.60 -17.07
CA ARG A 26 -2.46 -7.22 -16.58
C ARG A 26 -2.40 -6.37 -15.30
N ALA A 27 -1.25 -5.73 -15.07
CA ALA A 27 -1.05 -4.81 -13.96
C ALA A 27 -1.89 -3.54 -14.16
N SER A 28 -2.36 -2.97 -13.06
CA SER A 28 -3.03 -1.67 -13.03
C SER A 28 -2.05 -0.55 -13.37
N SER A 29 -2.50 0.47 -14.11
CA SER A 29 -1.70 1.67 -14.40
C SER A 29 -1.94 2.78 -13.38
N THR A 30 -3.20 2.99 -12.97
CA THR A 30 -3.63 4.23 -12.30
C THR A 30 -4.39 3.99 -11.00
N TYR A 31 -4.94 2.80 -10.77
CA TYR A 31 -5.74 2.51 -9.57
C TYR A 31 -5.52 1.08 -9.10
N ASP A 32 -5.53 0.88 -7.79
CA ASP A 32 -5.44 -0.43 -7.15
C ASP A 32 -6.66 -0.70 -6.27
N LEU A 33 -7.11 -1.94 -6.27
CA LEU A 33 -8.05 -2.45 -5.28
C LEU A 33 -7.23 -2.91 -4.06
N ILE A 34 -7.57 -2.44 -2.87
CA ILE A 34 -6.89 -2.81 -1.64
C ILE A 34 -7.73 -3.84 -0.88
N TYR A 35 -7.14 -5.00 -0.61
CA TYR A 35 -7.77 -6.05 0.20
C TYR A 35 -6.76 -6.69 1.15
N LYS A 36 -7.06 -6.68 2.45
CA LYS A 36 -6.18 -7.19 3.53
C LYS A 36 -4.74 -6.65 3.46
N GLY A 37 -4.58 -5.37 3.12
CA GLY A 37 -3.28 -4.70 3.04
C GLY A 37 -2.47 -5.02 1.79
N LYS A 38 -3.05 -5.70 0.79
CA LYS A 38 -2.42 -5.97 -0.51
C LYS A 38 -3.18 -5.27 -1.63
N ASP A 39 -2.46 -4.85 -2.66
CA ASP A 39 -3.01 -4.27 -3.89
C ASP A 39 -3.37 -5.34 -4.93
N TYR A 40 -4.41 -5.08 -5.71
CA TYR A 40 -4.84 -5.92 -6.82
C TYR A 40 -5.27 -5.05 -8.00
N PRO A 41 -4.93 -5.42 -9.26
CA PRO A 41 -5.40 -4.67 -10.42
C PRO A 41 -6.94 -4.77 -10.55
N PRO A 42 -7.71 -3.67 -10.48
CA PRO A 42 -9.17 -3.72 -10.42
C PRO A 42 -9.81 -4.41 -11.64
N LYS A 43 -9.30 -4.16 -12.85
CA LYS A 43 -9.81 -4.79 -14.07
C LYS A 43 -9.51 -6.29 -14.10
N LEU A 44 -8.35 -6.72 -13.60
CA LEU A 44 -8.03 -8.14 -13.51
C LEU A 44 -9.00 -8.86 -12.58
N VAL A 45 -9.29 -8.25 -11.42
CA VAL A 45 -10.23 -8.78 -10.42
C VAL A 45 -11.62 -8.96 -11.03
N ILE A 46 -12.16 -7.92 -11.71
CA ILE A 46 -13.48 -8.01 -12.36
C ILE A 46 -13.53 -9.06 -13.46
N SER A 47 -12.47 -9.14 -14.27
CA SER A 47 -12.36 -10.10 -15.36
C SER A 47 -12.50 -11.55 -14.85
N ILE A 48 -11.72 -11.90 -13.82
CA ILE A 48 -11.76 -13.23 -13.20
C ILE A 48 -13.06 -13.44 -12.42
N ALA A 49 -13.55 -12.42 -11.71
CA ALA A 49 -14.82 -12.51 -10.98
C ALA A 49 -16.00 -12.81 -11.91
N ASN A 50 -16.00 -12.25 -13.14
CA ASN A 50 -17.02 -12.58 -14.13
C ASN A 50 -16.94 -14.05 -14.56
N ARG A 51 -15.74 -14.63 -14.63
CA ARG A 51 -15.57 -16.06 -14.92
C ARG A 51 -16.16 -16.93 -13.82
N TYR A 52 -15.95 -16.57 -12.55
CA TYR A 52 -16.60 -17.25 -11.43
C TYR A 52 -18.14 -17.12 -11.47
N ALA A 53 -18.67 -15.95 -11.81
CA ALA A 53 -20.10 -15.70 -11.84
C ALA A 53 -20.83 -16.30 -13.06
N THR A 54 -20.15 -16.47 -14.20
CA THR A 54 -20.81 -16.78 -15.49
C THR A 54 -20.15 -17.89 -16.29
N GLY A 55 -18.99 -18.39 -15.87
CA GLY A 55 -18.15 -19.30 -16.63
C GLY A 55 -17.28 -18.63 -17.71
N LYS A 56 -17.49 -17.33 -18.00
CA LYS A 56 -16.72 -16.59 -19.02
C LYS A 56 -15.89 -15.46 -18.40
N GLU A 57 -14.60 -15.43 -18.68
CA GLU A 57 -13.74 -14.30 -18.34
C GLU A 57 -13.99 -13.11 -19.28
N LEU A 58 -14.08 -11.90 -18.73
CA LEU A 58 -14.19 -10.68 -19.54
C LEU A 58 -12.80 -10.25 -20.00
N HIS A 59 -12.63 -9.99 -21.29
CA HIS A 59 -11.42 -9.35 -21.79
C HIS A 59 -11.32 -7.93 -21.22
N ALA A 60 -10.11 -7.49 -20.91
CA ALA A 60 -9.90 -6.16 -20.34
C ALA A 60 -10.40 -5.04 -21.29
N ASP A 61 -10.47 -5.29 -22.59
CA ASP A 61 -10.93 -4.30 -23.58
C ASP A 61 -12.46 -4.24 -23.71
N GLU A 62 -13.18 -5.24 -23.18
CA GLU A 62 -14.64 -5.27 -23.18
C GLU A 62 -15.25 -4.29 -22.15
N PHE A 63 -14.42 -3.71 -21.26
CA PHE A 63 -14.89 -2.77 -20.26
C PHE A 63 -13.83 -1.74 -19.85
N SER A 64 -14.30 -0.58 -19.43
CA SER A 64 -13.45 0.47 -18.87
C SER A 64 -13.34 0.34 -17.35
N GLY A 65 -12.13 0.60 -16.85
CA GLY A 65 -11.89 0.85 -15.43
C GLY A 65 -11.63 2.33 -15.20
N GLY A 66 -11.72 2.78 -13.94
CA GLY A 66 -11.55 4.16 -13.53
C GLY A 66 -12.78 4.70 -12.81
N PRO A 67 -12.68 5.90 -12.21
CA PRO A 67 -13.79 6.54 -11.53
C PRO A 67 -15.04 6.64 -12.42
N ASN A 68 -16.22 6.40 -11.85
CA ASN A 68 -17.53 6.45 -12.53
C ASN A 68 -17.65 5.46 -13.71
N LYS A 69 -16.94 4.33 -13.66
CA LYS A 69 -17.07 3.23 -14.64
C LYS A 69 -17.69 2.01 -13.98
N PRO A 70 -18.48 1.21 -14.73
CA PRO A 70 -19.25 0.09 -14.17
C PRO A 70 -18.42 -0.90 -13.34
N ALA A 71 -17.17 -1.16 -13.75
CA ALA A 71 -16.27 -2.06 -13.02
C ALA A 71 -15.90 -1.52 -11.64
N PHE A 72 -15.65 -0.21 -11.50
CA PHE A 72 -15.25 0.41 -10.22
C PHE A 72 -16.47 0.63 -9.32
N ASP A 73 -17.60 1.00 -9.92
CA ASP A 73 -18.86 1.17 -9.20
C ASP A 73 -19.31 -0.15 -8.58
N LEU A 74 -19.18 -1.26 -9.33
CA LEU A 74 -19.44 -2.61 -8.83
C LEU A 74 -18.52 -2.96 -7.65
N LEU A 75 -17.21 -2.81 -7.80
CA LEU A 75 -16.25 -3.11 -6.72
C LEU A 75 -16.55 -2.30 -5.46
N THR A 76 -16.86 -1.00 -5.63
CA THR A 76 -17.18 -0.10 -4.50
C THR A 76 -18.51 -0.48 -3.85
N LYS A 77 -19.53 -0.81 -4.65
CA LYS A 77 -20.84 -1.29 -4.17
C LYS A 77 -20.72 -2.57 -3.35
N GLU A 78 -19.86 -3.50 -3.76
CA GLU A 78 -19.59 -4.75 -3.03
C GLU A 78 -18.67 -4.56 -1.80
N GLY A 79 -18.27 -3.32 -1.51
CA GLY A 79 -17.55 -2.92 -0.30
C GLY A 79 -16.02 -3.01 -0.42
N PHE A 80 -15.47 -3.03 -1.63
CA PHE A 80 -14.03 -2.98 -1.86
C PHE A 80 -13.53 -1.55 -2.00
N THR A 81 -12.35 -1.29 -1.43
CA THR A 81 -11.69 0.01 -1.55
C THR A 81 -10.82 0.04 -2.79
N ILE A 82 -11.06 1.02 -3.66
CA ILE A 82 -10.16 1.35 -4.76
C ILE A 82 -9.45 2.64 -4.42
N VAL A 83 -8.13 2.63 -4.55
CA VAL A 83 -7.28 3.79 -4.36
C VAL A 83 -6.67 4.18 -5.69
N GLU A 84 -6.62 5.47 -5.97
CA GLU A 84 -5.76 5.97 -7.03
C GLU A 84 -4.32 5.64 -6.64
N LYS A 85 -3.55 5.15 -7.61
CA LYS A 85 -2.11 5.30 -7.64
C LYS A 85 -1.83 6.78 -7.82
N SER A 86 -2.18 7.57 -6.80
CA SER A 86 -1.64 8.90 -6.70
C SER A 86 -0.12 8.73 -6.75
N GLU A 87 0.58 9.74 -7.19
CA GLU A 87 2.02 9.81 -7.00
C GLU A 87 2.43 9.77 -5.50
N SER A 88 1.53 9.44 -4.55
CA SER A 88 1.78 9.23 -3.12
C SER A 88 2.35 7.85 -2.75
N TYR A 89 2.89 7.10 -3.71
CA TYR A 89 4.00 6.19 -3.43
C TYR A 89 5.30 6.74 -4.04
N ASN A 90 5.49 8.07 -4.01
CA ASN A 90 6.81 8.65 -4.17
C ASN A 90 7.67 8.32 -2.94
N PHE A 91 7.99 7.04 -2.84
CA PHE A 91 9.28 6.57 -2.38
C PHE A 91 10.43 7.25 -3.13
N SER A 92 10.24 8.20 -4.06
CA SER A 92 11.35 8.98 -4.62
C SER A 92 12.13 9.63 -3.49
N ILE A 93 11.47 10.29 -2.53
CA ILE A 93 12.14 10.93 -1.39
C ILE A 93 12.80 9.89 -0.49
N ILE A 94 12.11 8.77 -0.20
CA ILE A 94 12.67 7.70 0.65
C ILE A 94 13.81 6.94 -0.06
N LYS A 95 13.69 6.67 -1.37
CA LYS A 95 14.69 6.01 -2.21
C LYS A 95 15.89 6.92 -2.44
N GLU A 96 15.66 8.20 -2.69
CA GLU A 96 16.69 9.24 -2.83
C GLU A 96 17.43 9.42 -1.51
N TYR A 97 16.71 9.42 -0.38
CA TYR A 97 17.35 9.43 0.93
C TYR A 97 18.17 8.16 1.14
N ILE A 98 17.60 6.96 0.92
CA ILE A 98 18.33 5.69 1.02
C ILE A 98 19.54 5.65 0.07
N SER A 99 19.45 6.23 -1.13
CA SER A 99 20.57 6.28 -2.06
C SER A 99 21.66 7.22 -1.57
N LYS A 100 21.30 8.42 -1.08
CA LYS A 100 22.24 9.38 -0.48
C LYS A 100 22.91 8.83 0.79
N LEU A 101 22.18 8.05 1.59
CA LEU A 101 22.73 7.32 2.74
C LEU A 101 23.74 6.25 2.33
N LYS A 102 23.45 5.52 1.26
CA LYS A 102 24.35 4.48 0.73
C LYS A 102 25.59 5.08 0.08
N SER A 103 25.46 6.21 -0.63
CA SER A 103 26.57 6.92 -1.25
C SER A 103 27.42 7.71 -0.25
N GLY A 104 26.94 7.88 0.99
CA GLY A 104 27.63 8.66 2.02
C GLY A 104 27.56 10.17 1.80
N GLU A 105 26.68 10.62 0.91
CA GLU A 105 26.40 12.05 0.66
C GLU A 105 25.72 12.74 1.84
N VAL A 106 25.12 11.95 2.75
CA VAL A 106 24.59 12.44 4.03
C VAL A 106 25.46 11.87 5.15
N ALA A 107 25.78 12.71 6.13
CA ALA A 107 26.48 12.30 7.33
C ALA A 107 25.47 11.78 8.35
N ASP A 108 25.46 10.48 8.60
CA ASP A 108 24.51 9.83 9.51
C ASP A 108 25.20 9.00 10.58
N ALA A 109 24.49 8.75 11.68
CA ALA A 109 24.96 7.86 12.72
C ALA A 109 25.09 6.42 12.18
N LYS A 110 26.18 5.73 12.53
CA LYS A 110 26.43 4.30 12.19
C LYS A 110 25.22 3.39 12.50
N SER A 111 24.44 3.74 13.52
CA SER A 111 23.21 3.03 13.92
C SER A 111 22.12 3.08 12.84
N ILE A 112 21.95 4.21 12.14
CA ILE A 112 20.95 4.35 11.06
C ILE A 112 21.35 3.49 9.86
N LYS A 113 22.65 3.47 9.52
CA LYS A 113 23.20 2.65 8.43
C LYS A 113 22.99 1.14 8.69
N SER A 114 23.28 0.70 9.91
CA SER A 114 23.05 -0.69 10.34
C SER A 114 21.56 -1.09 10.31
N LEU A 115 20.66 -0.17 10.67
CA LEU A 115 19.22 -0.41 10.62
C LEU A 115 18.70 -0.62 9.20
N ILE A 116 19.21 0.14 8.22
CA ILE A 116 18.84 0.03 6.80
C ILE A 116 19.25 -1.31 6.21
N GLU A 117 20.40 -1.83 6.64
CA GLU A 117 20.96 -3.11 6.19
C GLU A 117 20.20 -4.30 6.80
N THR A 118 19.61 -4.16 7.99
CA THR A 118 18.78 -5.20 8.59
C THR A 118 17.40 -5.29 7.92
N ASN A 119 17.33 -6.19 6.93
CA ASN A 119 16.24 -6.94 6.28
C ASN A 119 14.74 -6.63 6.43
N ASN A 120 14.31 -5.48 6.95
CA ASN A 120 12.91 -5.03 6.93
C ASN A 120 12.76 -3.52 7.04
N PHE A 121 13.85 -2.73 7.00
CA PHE A 121 13.77 -1.28 7.18
C PHE A 121 12.94 -0.59 6.10
N LYS A 122 13.14 -0.98 4.83
CA LYS A 122 12.36 -0.45 3.71
C LYS A 122 10.88 -0.78 3.89
N SER A 123 10.53 -2.05 4.12
CA SER A 123 9.15 -2.48 4.33
C SER A 123 8.51 -1.85 5.57
N ASN A 124 9.27 -1.60 6.63
CA ASN A 124 8.78 -0.89 7.82
C ASN A 124 8.54 0.61 7.54
N LEU A 125 9.37 1.25 6.72
CA LEU A 125 9.14 2.62 6.25
C LEU A 125 7.88 2.71 5.37
N GLU A 126 7.68 1.74 4.49
CA GLU A 126 6.48 1.62 3.65
C GLU A 126 5.21 1.51 4.51
N ILE A 127 5.24 0.68 5.56
CA ILE A 127 4.14 0.54 6.52
C ILE A 127 3.94 1.82 7.35
N LEU A 128 5.02 2.46 7.80
CA LEU A 128 4.93 3.69 8.58
C LEU A 128 4.35 4.84 7.76
N ASP A 129 4.76 4.99 6.51
CA ASP A 129 4.26 5.98 5.56
C ASP A 129 2.76 5.77 5.28
N GLU A 130 2.34 4.51 5.08
CA GLU A 130 0.93 4.13 4.94
C GLU A 130 0.12 4.50 6.19
N ILE A 131 0.63 4.22 7.39
CA ILE A 131 0.00 4.60 8.67
C ILE A 131 -0.08 6.13 8.80
N PHE A 132 0.97 6.83 8.40
CA PHE A 132 1.08 8.28 8.49
C PHE A 132 0.01 8.98 7.65
N PHE A 133 -0.14 8.51 6.41
CA PHE A 133 -1.08 9.07 5.45
C PHE A 133 -2.54 8.71 5.79
N LYS A 134 -2.82 7.44 6.15
CA LYS A 134 -4.17 6.99 6.53
C LYS A 134 -4.71 7.71 7.75
N ASN A 135 -3.86 7.99 8.73
CA ASN A 135 -4.26 8.68 9.95
C ASN A 135 -4.21 10.22 9.84
N LYS A 136 -3.92 10.77 8.65
CA LYS A 136 -3.78 12.22 8.43
C LYS A 136 -2.91 12.91 9.48
N LEU A 137 -1.79 12.29 9.87
CA LEU A 137 -0.82 12.91 10.78
C LEU A 137 -0.02 13.98 10.02
N LYS A 138 -0.69 14.98 9.45
CA LYS A 138 -0.14 15.86 8.41
C LYS A 138 0.94 16.82 8.91
N GLU A 139 1.05 17.02 10.21
CA GLU A 139 2.06 17.89 10.81
C GLU A 139 2.63 17.26 12.08
N ILE A 140 3.90 16.84 12.00
CA ILE A 140 4.72 16.53 13.16
C ILE A 140 5.54 17.77 13.46
N ASN A 141 5.63 18.13 14.72
CA ASN A 141 6.59 19.11 15.19
C ASN A 141 7.06 18.74 16.60
N SER A 142 7.99 19.54 17.13
CA SER A 142 8.58 19.35 18.46
C SER A 142 7.54 19.31 19.59
N ARG A 143 6.34 19.83 19.38
CA ARG A 143 5.28 19.92 20.39
C ARG A 143 4.38 18.68 20.43
N ASN A 144 4.26 17.92 19.33
CA ASN A 144 3.27 16.83 19.23
C ASN A 144 3.87 15.43 18.97
N TYR A 145 5.16 15.32 18.66
CA TYR A 145 5.77 14.03 18.27
C TYR A 145 5.68 12.94 19.35
N LYS A 146 5.74 13.29 20.64
CA LYS A 146 5.64 12.33 21.76
C LYS A 146 4.26 11.68 21.86
N ASP A 147 3.20 12.47 21.62
CA ASP A 147 1.82 12.00 21.66
C ASP A 147 1.52 11.09 20.46
N ILE A 148 2.08 11.43 19.30
CA ILE A 148 2.02 10.58 18.10
C ILE A 148 2.70 9.23 18.36
N ILE A 149 3.91 9.23 18.96
CA ILE A 149 4.60 8.00 19.38
C ILE A 149 3.75 7.17 20.33
N ALA A 150 3.14 7.80 21.34
CA ALA A 150 2.30 7.12 22.32
C ALA A 150 1.05 6.51 21.66
N CYS A 151 0.44 7.21 20.70
CA CYS A 151 -0.69 6.74 19.90
C CYS A 151 -0.32 5.49 19.09
N ILE A 152 0.80 5.54 18.35
CA ILE A 152 1.30 4.41 17.53
C ILE A 152 1.59 3.18 18.42
N ARG A 153 2.24 3.38 19.57
CA ARG A 153 2.51 2.32 20.55
C ARG A 153 1.23 1.65 21.06
N LYS A 154 0.21 2.46 21.37
CA LYS A 154 -1.07 1.99 21.91
C LYS A 154 -1.87 1.21 20.86
N LEU A 155 -1.91 1.71 19.62
CA LEU A 155 -2.63 1.07 18.51
C LEU A 155 -2.02 -0.30 18.15
N HIS A 156 -0.69 -0.41 18.14
CA HIS A 156 -0.02 -1.59 17.61
C HIS A 156 0.61 -2.52 18.65
N LYS A 157 0.45 -2.23 19.96
CA LYS A 157 1.01 -3.03 21.07
C LYS A 157 2.52 -3.32 20.92
N ILE A 158 3.26 -2.40 20.30
CA ILE A 158 4.70 -2.56 20.00
C ILE A 158 5.50 -2.47 21.30
N LYS A 159 6.21 -3.53 21.65
CA LYS A 159 6.92 -3.67 22.95
C LYS A 159 8.44 -3.52 22.91
N SER A 160 9.10 -3.30 21.76
CA SER A 160 10.59 -3.36 21.70
C SER A 160 11.28 -2.18 21.01
N GLY A 161 12.53 -1.93 21.42
CA GLY A 161 13.29 -0.69 21.20
C GLY A 161 13.74 -0.39 19.77
N ASN A 162 13.79 -1.39 18.87
CA ASN A 162 14.24 -1.15 17.49
C ASN A 162 13.19 -0.38 16.66
N THR A 163 11.90 -0.61 16.92
CA THR A 163 10.80 0.11 16.27
C THR A 163 10.68 1.55 16.77
N MET A 164 11.15 1.81 17.99
CA MET A 164 11.16 3.14 18.59
C MET A 164 12.20 4.07 17.96
N ILE A 165 13.36 3.53 17.58
CA ILE A 165 14.41 4.28 16.87
C ILE A 165 13.93 4.67 15.46
N LEU A 166 13.18 3.78 14.80
CA LEU A 166 12.53 4.02 13.51
C LEU A 166 11.55 5.20 13.55
N ILE A 167 10.67 5.23 14.56
CA ILE A 167 9.72 6.33 14.73
C ILE A 167 10.47 7.63 15.06
N TYR A 168 11.49 7.59 15.94
CA TYR A 168 12.30 8.77 16.26
C TYR A 168 13.07 9.33 15.05
N GLY A 169 13.66 8.48 14.22
CA GLY A 169 14.45 8.90 13.05
C GLY A 169 13.61 9.57 11.96
N VAL A 170 12.37 9.12 11.78
CA VAL A 170 11.42 9.75 10.84
C VAL A 170 10.85 11.06 11.42
N LEU A 171 10.51 11.09 12.71
CA LEU A 171 9.97 12.28 13.37
C LEU A 171 10.99 13.42 13.50
N LEU A 172 12.28 13.12 13.75
CA LEU A 172 13.34 14.11 13.93
C LEU A 172 13.69 14.89 12.64
N LYS A 173 13.27 14.42 11.47
CA LYS A 173 13.46 15.15 10.20
C LYS A 173 12.43 16.26 9.95
N HIS A 174 11.36 16.29 10.73
CA HIS A 174 10.26 17.26 10.59
C HIS A 174 10.18 18.24 11.77
N ILE A 175 11.20 18.24 12.64
CA ILE A 175 11.43 19.22 13.71
C ILE A 175 12.62 20.08 13.29
#